data_AF-A0A7J2UQ25-F1
#
_entry.id   AF-A0A7J2UQ25-F1
#
_cell.length_a   1.000
_cell.length_b   1.000
_cell.length_c   1.000
_cell.angle_alpha   90.00
_cell.angle_beta   90.00
_cell.angle_gamma   90.00
#
_symmetry.space_group_name_H-M   'P 1'
#
loop_
_entity.id
_entity.type
_entity.pdbx_description
1 polymer ?
#
loop_
_entity_poly.entity_id
_entity_poly.type
_entity_poly.pdbx_seq_one_letter_code
_entity_poly.pdbx_strand_id
1 'polypeptide(L)'
;MRRERRRYIVVRFEHGGIVKRVGERSGCEVSVVRELQPDGLVLGCRHTDLPKVREALKELGVEVLGVSGTIRKAVRKFWSGNAGK
;
A
#
# COMPACT_ATOMS: atom_id res chain seq x y z
N MET A 1 16.58 13.06 17.17
CA MET A 1 15.21 12.97 16.62
C MET A 1 15.08 11.65 15.85
N ARG A 2 14.34 10.65 16.36
CA ARG A 2 14.18 9.36 15.66
C ARG A 2 13.26 9.56 14.45
N ARG A 3 13.77 9.36 13.23
CA ARG A 3 12.99 9.43 11.99
C ARG A 3 11.79 8.48 12.08
N GLU A 4 10.60 9.00 11.83
CA GLU A 4 9.37 8.22 11.81
C GLU A 4 9.50 7.08 10.79
N ARG A 5 9.29 5.84 11.26
CA ARG A 5 9.45 4.64 10.42
C ARG A 5 8.22 4.48 9.53
N ARG A 6 8.42 4.43 8.22
CA ARG A 6 7.36 4.17 7.24
C ARG A 6 7.30 2.70 6.82
N ARG A 7 6.14 2.32 6.28
CA ARG A 7 5.87 1.03 5.63
C ARG A 7 5.23 1.28 4.27
N TYR A 8 5.58 0.40 3.33
CA TYR A 8 5.12 0.48 1.95
C TYR A 8 4.36 -0.78 1.60
N ILE A 9 3.10 -0.62 1.22
CA ILE A 9 2.14 -1.68 0.96
C ILE A 9 1.93 -1.72 -0.56
N VAL A 10 2.10 -2.87 -1.18
CA VAL A 10 1.78 -3.07 -2.59
C VAL A 10 0.37 -3.65 -2.69
N VAL A 11 -0.47 -3.00 -3.47
CA VAL A 11 -1.85 -3.41 -3.70
C VAL A 11 -2.15 -3.49 -5.19
N ARG A 12 -3.11 -4.36 -5.56
CA ARG A 12 -3.74 -4.36 -6.87
C ARG A 12 -5.12 -3.70 -6.76
N PHE A 13 -5.37 -2.69 -7.57
CA PHE A 13 -6.60 -1.92 -7.57
C PHE A 13 -6.80 -1.16 -8.90
N GLU A 14 -7.95 -1.39 -9.53
CA GLU A 14 -8.26 -0.86 -10.88
C GLU A 14 -8.80 0.58 -10.88
N HIS A 15 -9.20 1.14 -9.72
CA HIS A 15 -9.98 2.38 -9.68
C HIS A 15 -9.25 3.55 -8.97
N GLY A 16 -9.59 4.78 -9.35
CA GLY A 16 -9.14 5.97 -8.61
C GLY A 16 -9.73 6.04 -7.19
N GLY A 17 -9.08 6.79 -6.29
CA GLY A 17 -9.69 7.19 -5.01
C GLY A 17 -9.52 6.22 -3.83
N ILE A 18 -8.79 5.11 -3.99
CA ILE A 18 -8.61 4.14 -2.88
C ILE A 18 -7.93 4.74 -1.65
N VAL A 19 -7.00 5.68 -1.84
CA VAL A 19 -6.29 6.30 -0.71
C VAL A 19 -7.22 7.08 0.20
N LYS A 20 -8.19 7.81 -0.37
CA LYS A 20 -9.18 8.53 0.42
C LYS A 20 -10.02 7.56 1.23
N ARG A 21 -10.54 6.50 0.60
CA ARG A 21 -11.37 5.47 1.24
C ARG A 21 -10.61 4.73 2.35
N VAL A 22 -9.35 4.36 2.11
CA VAL A 22 -8.50 3.72 3.11
C VAL A 22 -8.20 4.66 4.26
N GLY A 23 -7.91 5.94 3.99
CA GLY A 23 -7.68 6.95 5.02
C GLY A 23 -8.91 7.17 5.90
N GLU A 24 -10.09 7.33 5.30
CA GLU A 24 -11.37 7.46 6.00
C GLU A 24 -11.70 6.22 6.84
N ARG A 25 -11.48 5.01 6.29
CA ARG A 25 -11.81 3.76 6.98
C ARG A 25 -10.85 3.42 8.12
N SER A 26 -9.54 3.69 7.94
CA SER A 26 -8.51 3.41 8.95
C SER A 26 -8.34 4.52 9.98
N GLY A 27 -8.79 5.74 9.68
CA GLY A 27 -8.47 6.94 10.44
C GLY A 27 -6.98 7.32 10.41
N CYS A 28 -6.23 6.82 9.42
CA CYS A 28 -4.79 7.00 9.31
C CYS A 28 -4.40 7.79 8.06
N GLU A 29 -3.25 8.44 8.14
CA GLU A 29 -2.64 9.10 6.99
C GLU A 29 -2.02 8.07 6.04
N VAL A 30 -2.55 7.99 4.82
CA VAL A 30 -2.06 7.10 3.75
C VAL A 30 -1.82 7.93 2.50
N SER A 31 -0.75 7.62 1.76
CA SER A 31 -0.41 8.31 0.52
C SER A 31 -0.05 7.31 -0.58
N VAL A 32 -0.39 7.61 -1.83
CA VAL A 32 0.25 6.93 -2.97
C VAL A 32 1.70 7.38 -3.03
N VAL A 33 2.64 6.44 -3.05
CA VAL A 33 4.07 6.75 -3.24
C VAL A 33 4.56 6.34 -4.62
N ARG A 34 3.85 5.45 -5.30
CA ARG A 34 4.16 5.02 -6.67
C ARG A 34 2.95 4.32 -7.30
N GLU A 35 2.69 4.65 -8.56
CA GLU A 35 1.77 3.88 -9.42
C GLU A 35 2.54 2.78 -10.16
N LEU A 36 1.91 1.62 -10.30
CA LEU A 36 2.44 0.44 -10.97
C LEU A 36 1.44 0.03 -12.04
N GLN A 37 1.89 -0.08 -13.28
CA GLN A 37 1.03 -0.51 -14.39
C GLN A 37 0.87 -2.04 -14.38
N PRO A 38 -0.31 -2.57 -14.76
CA PRO A 38 -1.49 -1.84 -15.25
C PRO A 38 -2.43 -1.31 -14.14
N ASP A 39 -2.44 -1.95 -12.97
CA ASP A 39 -3.50 -1.81 -11.96
C ASP A 39 -2.95 -1.89 -10.52
N GLY A 40 -1.75 -1.39 -10.29
CA GLY A 40 -1.05 -1.51 -9.01
C GLY A 40 -0.72 -0.18 -8.37
N LEU A 41 -0.70 -0.16 -7.04
CA LEU A 41 -0.28 1.00 -6.26
C LEU A 41 0.67 0.57 -5.15
N VAL A 42 1.62 1.46 -4.85
CA VAL A 42 2.36 1.41 -3.60
C VAL A 42 1.82 2.49 -2.69
N LEU A 43 1.26 2.07 -1.56
CA LEU A 43 0.76 2.94 -0.50
C LEU A 43 1.82 3.10 0.59
N GLY A 44 2.02 4.32 1.07
CA GLY A 44 2.87 4.63 2.20
C GLY A 44 2.05 4.96 3.44
N CYS A 45 2.41 4.37 4.58
CA CYS A 45 1.85 4.72 5.89
C CYS A 45 2.95 4.70 6.97
N ARG A 46 2.61 5.16 8.18
CA ARG A 46 3.48 5.00 9.35
C ARG A 46 3.52 3.54 9.77
N HIS A 47 4.64 3.10 10.32
CA HIS A 47 4.78 1.71 10.74
C HIS A 47 3.76 1.30 11.81
N THR A 48 3.41 2.22 12.71
CA THR A 48 2.40 2.04 13.77
C THR A 48 0.98 1.90 13.21
N ASP A 49 0.71 2.49 12.06
CA ASP A 49 -0.62 2.53 11.44
C ASP A 49 -0.88 1.30 10.56
N LEU A 50 0.17 0.55 10.24
CA LEU A 50 0.11 -0.60 9.35
C LEU A 50 -1.02 -1.60 9.68
N PRO A 51 -1.28 -1.98 10.94
CA PRO A 51 -2.39 -2.89 11.26
C PRO A 51 -3.75 -2.33 10.81
N LYS A 52 -4.04 -1.06 11.14
CA LYS A 52 -5.31 -0.39 10.80
C LYS A 52 -5.46 -0.20 9.29
N VAL A 53 -4.40 0.20 8.62
CA VAL A 53 -4.41 0.38 7.16
C VAL A 53 -4.65 -0.96 6.45
N ARG A 54 -4.04 -2.04 6.93
CA ARG A 54 -4.22 -3.38 6.36
C ARG A 54 -5.63 -3.92 6.58
N GLU A 55 -6.22 -3.66 7.75
CA GLU A 55 -7.62 -3.99 8.05
C GLU A 55 -8.57 -3.24 7.12
N ALA A 56 -8.41 -1.92 6.98
CA ALA A 56 -9.21 -1.11 6.06
C ALA A 56 -9.11 -1.58 4.61
N LEU A 57 -7.91 -1.93 4.14
CA LEU A 57 -7.71 -2.49 2.80
C LEU A 57 -8.48 -3.81 2.60
N LYS A 58 -8.48 -4.68 3.62
CA LYS A 58 -9.23 -5.95 3.61
C LYS A 58 -10.74 -5.70 3.53
N GLU A 59 -11.25 -4.80 4.36
CA GLU A 59 -12.69 -4.46 4.37
C GLU A 59 -13.16 -3.81 3.07
N LEU A 60 -12.29 -3.04 2.42
CA LEU A 60 -12.56 -2.42 1.12
C LEU A 60 -12.41 -3.40 -0.06
N GLY A 61 -12.06 -4.67 0.20
CA GLY A 61 -11.86 -5.69 -0.83
C GLY A 61 -10.63 -5.45 -1.71
N VAL A 62 -9.63 -4.72 -1.21
CA VAL A 62 -8.39 -4.45 -1.95
C VAL A 62 -7.42 -5.61 -1.79
N GLU A 63 -6.91 -6.11 -2.90
CA GLU A 63 -5.89 -7.16 -2.90
C GLU A 63 -4.54 -6.59 -2.44
N VAL A 64 -4.05 -7.09 -1.31
CA VAL A 64 -2.72 -6.72 -0.78
C VAL A 64 -1.71 -7.78 -1.18
N LEU A 65 -0.76 -7.40 -2.04
CA LEU A 65 0.30 -8.29 -2.52
C LEU A 65 1.45 -8.43 -1.52
N GLY A 66 1.71 -7.39 -0.72
CA GLY A 66 2.71 -7.46 0.35
C GLY A 66 3.14 -6.13 0.94
N VAL A 67 4.02 -6.19 1.95
CA VAL A 67 4.51 -5.02 2.69
C VAL A 67 6.03 -5.04 2.79
N SER A 68 6.66 -3.88 2.68
CA SER A 68 8.11 -3.74 2.83
C SER A 68 8.51 -2.46 3.58
N GLY A 69 9.74 -2.44 4.06
CA GLY A 69 10.35 -1.25 4.68
C GLY A 69 10.86 -0.21 3.69
N THR A 70 11.01 -0.57 2.40
CA THR A 70 11.41 0.38 1.34
C THR A 70 10.61 0.13 0.07
N ILE A 71 10.36 1.20 -0.70
CA ILE A 71 9.63 1.15 -1.97
C ILE A 71 10.31 0.19 -2.96
N ARG A 72 11.65 0.30 -3.10
CA ARG A 72 12.44 -0.58 -4.00
C ARG A 72 12.24 -2.06 -3.68
N LYS A 73 12.26 -2.45 -2.40
CA LYS A 73 12.05 -3.84 -1.99
C LYS A 73 10.59 -4.25 -2.16
N ALA A 74 9.62 -3.35 -1.91
CA ALA A 74 8.19 -3.62 -2.09
C ALA A 74 7.90 -4.00 -3.55
N VAL A 75 8.29 -3.15 -4.50
CA VAL A 75 8.07 -3.38 -5.94
C VAL A 75 8.79 -4.65 -6.42
N ARG A 76 10.08 -4.79 -6.10
CA ARG A 76 10.87 -5.96 -6.53
C ARG A 76 10.29 -7.30 -6.05
N LYS A 77 9.77 -7.34 -4.82
CA LYS A 77 9.27 -8.59 -4.22
C LYS A 77 7.85 -8.92 -4.65
N PHE A 78 6.97 -7.92 -4.73
CA PHE A 78 5.53 -8.14 -4.80
C PHE A 78 4.89 -7.70 -6.13
N TRP A 79 5.62 -6.97 -6.99
CA TRP A 79 5.12 -6.57 -8.31
C TRP A 79 5.91 -7.20 -9.46
N SER A 80 7.24 -7.19 -9.38
CA SER A 80 8.12 -7.66 -10.48
C SER A 80 7.97 -9.14 -10.86
N GLY A 81 7.32 -9.96 -10.03
CA GLY A 81 7.01 -11.37 -10.32
C GLY A 81 5.60 -11.63 -10.88
N ASN A 82 4.72 -10.62 -10.92
CA ASN A 82 3.32 -10.75 -11.33
C ASN A 82 3.03 -10.13 -12.72
N ALA A 83 4.02 -9.57 -13.39
CA ALA A 83 3.88 -8.89 -14.69
C ALA A 83 3.93 -9.84 -15.91
N GLY A 84 3.70 -11.14 -15.74
CA GLY A 84 3.89 -12.11 -16.82
C GLY A 84 3.45 -13.54 -16.54
N LYS A 85 2.27 -13.72 -15.96
CA LYS A 85 1.56 -15.01 -15.99
C LYS A 85 0.09 -14.78 -16.29
#